data_AF-A0A7X2TNZ2-F1
#
_entry.id   AF-A0A7X2TNZ2-F1
#
_cell.length_a   1.000
_cell.length_b   1.000
_cell.length_c   1.000
_cell.angle_alpha   90.00
_cell.angle_beta   90.00
_cell.angle_gamma   90.00
#
_symmetry.space_group_name_H-M   'P 1'
#
loop_
_entity.id
_entity.type
_entity.pdbx_description
1 polymer ?
#
loop_
_entity_poly.entity_id
_entity_poly.type
_entity_poly.pdbx_seq_one_letter_code
_entity_poly.pdbx_strand_id
1 'polypeptide(L)' 'MVVYINEAAKLSGITKKAIEYYCQKGLLDPALSDKGYRIFSVEELKKISLLRSLGISVQNIPELIHVNGSAAF' A
#
# COMPACT_ATOMS: atom_id res chain seq x y z
N MET A 1 9.68 -1.34 -6.60
CA MET A 1 10.78 -0.77 -5.77
C MET A 1 10.30 -0.57 -4.34
N VAL A 2 11.17 -0.86 -3.36
CA VAL A 2 10.88 -0.76 -1.92
C VAL A 2 11.75 0.33 -1.30
N VAL A 3 11.14 1.29 -0.58
CA VAL A 3 11.80 2.49 -0.03
C VAL A 3 11.23 2.92 1.32
N TYR A 4 11.90 3.84 2.02
CA TYR A 4 11.40 4.41 3.28
C TYR A 4 10.18 5.32 3.09
N ILE A 5 9.39 5.52 4.15
CA ILE A 5 8.12 6.28 4.10
C ILE A 5 8.25 7.68 3.46
N ASN A 6 9.38 8.35 3.67
CA ASN A 6 9.65 9.68 3.09
C ASN A 6 9.72 9.63 1.56
N GLU A 7 10.45 8.66 1.01
CA GLU A 7 10.54 8.47 -0.43
C GLU A 7 9.28 7.83 -0.99
N ALA A 8 8.69 6.89 -0.26
CA ALA A 8 7.46 6.22 -0.64
C ALA A 8 6.35 7.24 -0.89
N ALA A 9 6.18 8.21 0.02
CA ALA A 9 5.24 9.31 -0.12
C ALA A 9 5.50 10.14 -1.39
N LYS A 10 6.76 10.54 -1.62
CA LYS A 10 7.14 11.33 -2.81
C LYS A 10 6.90 10.58 -4.12
N LEU A 11 7.28 9.30 -4.18
CA LEU A 11 7.24 8.50 -5.41
C LEU A 11 5.84 7.97 -5.75
N SER A 12 5.00 7.75 -4.74
CA SER A 12 3.62 7.30 -4.93
C SER A 12 2.60 8.44 -5.03
N GLY A 13 2.98 9.67 -4.67
CA GLY A 13 2.06 10.81 -4.60
C GLY A 13 1.08 10.74 -3.43
N ILE A 14 1.37 9.89 -2.43
CA ILE A 14 0.52 9.66 -1.26
C ILE A 14 1.12 10.36 -0.04
N THR A 15 0.29 10.90 0.83
CA THR A 15 0.77 11.51 2.07
C THR A 15 1.22 10.44 3.07
N LYS A 16 2.23 10.74 3.90
CA LYS A 16 2.68 9.83 4.97
C LYS A 16 1.53 9.37 5.86
N LYS A 17 0.62 10.29 6.19
CA LYS A 17 -0.58 10.02 6.99
C LYS A 17 -1.50 8.99 6.32
N ALA A 18 -1.64 9.02 4.99
CA ALA A 18 -2.41 8.01 4.27
C ALA A 18 -1.69 6.66 4.25
N ILE A 19 -0.36 6.64 4.11
CA ILE A 19 0.44 5.40 4.21
C ILE A 19 0.26 4.75 5.59
N GLU A 20 0.41 5.53 6.66
CA GLU A 20 0.19 5.05 8.04
C GLU A 20 -1.24 4.57 8.26
N TYR A 21 -2.22 5.28 7.71
CA TYR A 21 -3.62 4.87 7.75
C TYR A 21 -3.85 3.53 7.04
N TYR A 22 -3.22 3.28 5.90
CA TYR A 22 -3.32 1.99 5.21
C TYR A 22 -2.68 0.86 6.04
N CYS A 23 -1.55 1.11 6.69
CA CYS A 23 -0.98 0.14 7.63
C CYS A 23 -1.91 -0.13 8.81
N GLN A 24 -2.50 0.90 9.41
CA GLN A 24 -3.43 0.74 10.53
C GLN A 24 -4.68 -0.05 10.14
N LYS A 25 -5.12 0.06 8.88
CA LYS A 25 -6.23 -0.71 8.33
C LYS A 25 -5.85 -2.12 7.87
N GLY A 26 -4.59 -2.53 8.02
CA GLY A 26 -4.10 -3.82 7.53
C GLY A 26 -4.07 -3.93 6.02
N LEU A 27 -4.23 -2.81 5.29
CA LEU A 27 -4.20 -2.77 3.84
C LEU A 27 -2.78 -2.84 3.29
N LEU A 28 -1.80 -2.50 4.12
CA LEU A 28 -0.40 -2.41 3.73
C LEU A 28 0.47 -2.95 4.86
N ASP A 29 1.23 -3.99 4.59
CA ASP A 29 2.17 -4.56 5.55
C ASP A 29 3.59 -4.04 5.25
N PRO A 30 4.16 -3.17 6.09
CA PRO A 30 5.50 -2.64 5.85
C PRO A 30 6.56 -3.69 6.21
N ALA A 31 7.41 -4.01 5.25
CA ALA A 31 8.60 -4.81 5.52
C ALA A 31 9.58 -4.04 6.42
N LEU A 32 10.44 -4.77 7.13
CA LEU A 32 11.54 -4.21 7.90
C LEU A 32 12.82 -4.28 7.08
N SER A 33 13.53 -3.16 7.00
CA SER A 33 14.93 -3.13 6.52
C SER A 33 15.84 -3.80 7.54
N ASP A 34 17.06 -4.18 7.12
CA ASP A 34 18.14 -4.69 7.98
C ASP A 34 18.43 -3.83 9.22
N LYS A 35 18.09 -2.53 9.17
CA LYS A 35 18.25 -1.58 10.29
C LYS A 35 17.00 -1.46 11.17
N GLY A 36 15.97 -2.27 10.96
CA GLY A 36 14.71 -2.25 11.71
C GLY A 36 13.73 -1.14 11.32
N TYR A 37 14.02 -0.40 10.24
CA TYR A 37 13.12 0.65 9.74
C TYR A 37 12.05 0.10 8.80
N ARG A 38 10.86 0.71 8.82
CA ARG A 38 9.77 0.37 7.90
C ARG A 38 10.07 0.82 6.48
N ILE A 39 9.96 -0.12 5.55
CA ILE A 39 10.08 0.09 4.12
C ILE A 39 8.78 -0.33 3.41
N PHE A 40 8.48 0.35 2.32
CA PHE A 40 7.19 0.31 1.63
C PHE A 40 7.40 0.09 0.14
N SER A 41 6.57 -0.75 -0.46
CA SER A 41 6.52 -0.89 -1.91
C SER A 41 5.82 0.30 -2.55
N VAL A 42 6.53 1.03 -3.42
CA VAL A 42 5.97 2.15 -4.18
C VAL A 42 4.87 1.67 -5.13
N GLU A 43 5.01 0.46 -5.66
CA GLU A 43 4.07 -0.13 -6.60
C GLU A 43 2.73 -0.46 -5.93
N GLU A 44 2.77 -1.05 -4.73
CA GLU A 44 1.55 -1.31 -3.94
C GLU A 44 0.85 -0.02 -3.55
N LEU A 45 1.61 0.98 -3.09
CA LEU A 45 1.07 2.30 -2.78
C LEU A 45 0.35 2.90 -4.00
N LYS A 46 0.98 2.88 -5.18
CA LYS A 46 0.35 3.37 -6.42
C LYS A 46 -0.92 2.61 -6.76
N LYS A 47 -0.96 1.28 -6.59
CA LYS A 47 -2.17 0.48 -6.80
C LYS A 47 -3.30 0.90 -5.85
N ILE A 48 -3.02 1.03 -4.56
CA ILE A 48 -3.99 1.50 -3.57
C ILE A 48 -4.53 2.89 -3.96
N SER A 49 -3.63 3.81 -4.34
CA SER A 49 -3.99 5.16 -4.77
C SER A 49 -4.93 5.16 -5.98
N LEU A 50 -4.62 4.33 -6.98
CA LEU A 50 -5.45 4.19 -8.17
C LEU A 50 -6.84 3.65 -7.84
N LEU A 51 -6.92 2.56 -7.05
CA LEU A 51 -8.21 1.99 -6.65
C LEU A 51 -9.05 3.01 -5.85
N ARG A 52 -8.42 3.80 -4.98
CA ARG A 52 -9.10 4.90 -4.29
C ARG A 52 -9.59 6.00 -5.22
N SER A 53 -8.81 6.35 -6.25
CA SER A 53 -9.25 7.34 -7.25
C SER A 53 -10.44 6.86 -8.07
N LEU A 54 -10.63 5.54 -8.20
CA LEU A 54 -11.80 4.92 -8.83
C LEU A 54 -13.01 4.83 -7.90
N GLY A 55 -12.93 5.36 -6.67
CA GLY A 55 -14.03 5.38 -5.70
C GLY A 55 -14.16 4.11 -4.85
N ILE A 56 -13.17 3.21 -4.91
CA ILE A 56 -13.19 1.99 -4.09
C ILE A 56 -12.88 2.35 -2.63
N SER A 57 -13.71 1.85 -1.72
CA SER A 57 -13.53 2.03 -0.29
C SER A 57 -12.29 1.27 0.19
N VAL A 58 -11.55 1.86 1.14
CA VAL A 58 -10.31 1.26 1.70
C VAL A 58 -10.53 -0.14 2.27
N GLN A 59 -11.76 -0.46 2.69
CA GLN A 59 -12.15 -1.78 3.20
C GLN A 59 -12.19 -2.86 2.11
N ASN A 60 -12.50 -2.49 0.86
CA ASN A 60 -12.63 -3.42 -0.26
C ASN A 60 -11.33 -3.54 -1.09
N ILE A 61 -10.38 -2.62 -0.90
CA ILE A 61 -9.09 -2.64 -1.60
C ILE A 61 -8.29 -3.93 -1.35
N PRO A 62 -8.23 -4.53 -0.13
CA PRO A 62 -7.47 -5.76 0.08
C PRO A 62 -7.93 -6.88 -0.85
N GLU A 63 -9.25 -7.05 -1.02
CA GLU A 63 -9.84 -8.07 -1.89
C GLU A 63 -9.42 -7.88 -3.36
N LEU A 64 -9.17 -6.65 -3.79
CA LEU A 64 -8.80 -6.34 -5.18
C LEU A 64 -7.29 -6.40 -5.43
N ILE A 65 -6.47 -6.10 -4.44
CA ILE A 65 -5.00 -6.14 -4.57
C ILE A 65 -4.46 -7.56 -4.45
N HIS A 66 -5.13 -8.42 -3.67
CA HIS A 66 -4.77 -9.83 -3.52
C HIS A 66 -5.38 -10.74 -4.60
N VAL A 67 -6.22 -10.21 -5.50
CA VAL A 67 -6.65 -10.92 -6.72
C VAL A 67 -5.50 -10.97 -7.71
N ASN A 68 -4.58 -11.89 -7.46
CA ASN A 68 -3.68 -12.45 -8.45
C ASN A 68 -3.82 -13.98 -8.36
N GLY A 69 -4.77 -14.53 -9.12
CA GLY A 69 -4.67 -15.92 -9.59
C GLY A 69 -5.37 -17.03 -8.80
N SER A 70 -6.47 -16.77 -8.08
CA SER A 70 -7.39 -17.87 -7.78
C SER A 70 -8.83 -17.38 -7.74
N ALA A 71 -9.48 -17.48 -8.90
CA ALA A 71 -10.84 -17.98 -8.89
C ALA A 71 -10.79 -19.39 -8.26
N ALA A 72 -11.10 -19.49 -6.99
CA ALA A 72 -11.55 -20.72 -6.37
C ALA A 72 -12.94 -20.42 -5.82
N PHE A 73 -13.93 -20.60 -6.71
CA PHE A 73 -15.23 -21.11 -6.32
C PHE A 73 -15.05 -22.56 -5.86
#